data_AF-A0A081CCP4-F1
#
_entry.id   AF-A0A081CCP4-F1
#
_cell.length_a   1.000
_cell.length_b   1.000
_cell.length_c   1.000
_cell.angle_alpha   90.00
_cell.angle_beta   90.00
_cell.angle_gamma   90.00
#
_symmetry.space_group_name_H-M   'P 1'
#
loop_
_entity.id
_entity.type
_entity.pdbx_description
1 polymer ?
#
loop_
_entity_poly.entity_id
_entity_poly.type
_entity_poly.pdbx_seq_one_letter_code
_entity_poly.pdbx_strand_id
1 'polypeptide(L)'
;MSEIGCKHTPSRLSCRAVFGVGLTKDLQLAAHGAGIDIKLASFGLPPFHLNHASSYLVNIVNMSLPSAAQSYLSLIATRRSTYTLAKEPSILNVDQIRSILSSILEHSPSSFNCKSPRLVLLLGADHDEYWGTTIPNALTSILKSHGADDEAIKGATGRLAMFKPAFGTVVFFESNAVVEEQQKNMPQYKDNFPIWSEHATGIIQTNAWSALTNAGYGANLQHYANLGEQALKEKYNLPKDWKPKAELVFGAKTAEPQPKEYNAEQENKNRLHVFGA
;
A
#
# COMPACT_ATOMS: atom_id res chain seq x y z
N MET A 1 -25.36 -13.39 26.17
CA MET A 1 -24.60 -13.72 24.96
C MET A 1 -25.52 -14.52 24.06
N SER A 2 -25.90 -13.98 22.91
CA SER A 2 -26.78 -14.64 21.95
C SER A 2 -25.91 -15.21 20.83
N GLU A 3 -25.78 -16.53 20.75
CA GLU A 3 -25.19 -17.18 19.58
C GLU A 3 -26.23 -17.24 18.46
N ILE A 4 -25.81 -16.83 17.26
CA ILE A 4 -26.59 -16.97 16.03
C ILE A 4 -25.89 -18.01 15.18
N GLY A 5 -26.54 -19.17 15.01
CA GLY A 5 -26.11 -20.19 14.06
C GLY A 5 -26.97 -20.13 12.82
N CYS A 6 -26.37 -19.90 11.65
CA CYS A 6 -27.07 -20.02 10.36
C CYS A 6 -26.56 -21.27 9.62
N LYS A 7 -27.47 -22.07 9.08
CA LYS A 7 -27.15 -23.18 8.16
C LYS A 7 -27.56 -22.78 6.74
N HIS A 8 -26.73 -23.13 5.77
CA HIS A 8 -26.88 -22.73 4.38
C HIS A 8 -27.39 -23.90 3.53
N THR A 9 -28.44 -23.68 2.74
CA THR A 9 -28.79 -24.50 1.58
C THR A 9 -29.05 -23.59 0.38
N PRO A 10 -28.94 -24.11 -0.87
CA PRO A 10 -28.86 -23.28 -2.09
C PRO A 10 -30.04 -22.34 -2.36
N SER A 11 -31.16 -22.49 -1.63
CA SER A 11 -32.38 -21.72 -1.87
C SER A 11 -32.93 -20.95 -0.68
N ARG A 12 -32.37 -21.07 0.55
CA ARG A 12 -32.82 -20.31 1.72
C ARG A 12 -31.71 -20.10 2.77
N LEU A 13 -31.69 -18.89 3.35
CA LEU A 13 -30.95 -18.60 4.58
C LEU A 13 -31.90 -18.77 5.78
N SER A 14 -31.61 -19.72 6.66
CA SER A 14 -32.31 -19.87 7.95
C SER A 14 -31.34 -19.51 9.08
N CYS A 15 -31.69 -18.48 9.85
CA CYS A 15 -30.90 -18.04 10.99
C CYS A 15 -31.70 -18.25 12.27
N ARG A 16 -31.09 -18.95 13.23
CA ARG A 16 -31.63 -19.14 14.58
C ARG A 16 -30.90 -18.23 15.54
N ALA A 17 -31.62 -17.38 16.25
CA ALA A 17 -31.10 -16.64 17.39
C ALA A 17 -31.52 -17.33 18.69
N VAL A 18 -30.58 -17.61 19.58
CA VAL A 18 -30.87 -18.06 20.95
C VAL A 18 -30.84 -16.85 21.88
N PHE A 19 -32.00 -16.47 22.40
CA PHE A 19 -32.09 -15.52 23.50
C PHE A 19 -32.04 -16.28 24.83
N GLY A 20 -31.48 -15.64 25.87
CA GLY A 20 -31.02 -16.24 27.13
C GLY A 20 -32.04 -16.93 28.05
N VAL A 21 -33.08 -17.56 27.49
CA VAL A 21 -34.07 -18.39 28.21
C VAL A 21 -34.48 -19.64 27.41
N GLY A 22 -33.70 -20.06 26.41
CA GLY A 22 -33.90 -21.36 25.73
C GLY A 22 -35.03 -21.43 24.70
N LEU A 23 -35.52 -20.28 24.18
CA LEU A 23 -36.52 -20.23 23.12
C LEU A 23 -35.87 -20.06 21.74
N THR A 24 -36.15 -20.98 20.81
CA THR A 24 -35.75 -20.88 19.39
C THR A 24 -36.93 -20.44 18.52
N LYS A 25 -36.76 -19.45 17.63
CA LYS A 25 -37.79 -19.04 16.64
C LYS A 25 -37.18 -18.73 15.27
N ASP A 26 -37.98 -18.94 14.21
CA ASP A 26 -37.62 -18.70 12.82
C ASP A 26 -37.88 -17.24 12.42
N LEU A 27 -36.92 -16.61 11.73
CA LEU A 27 -37.06 -15.28 11.12
C LEU A 27 -37.29 -15.41 9.61
N GLN A 28 -38.32 -14.72 9.09
CA GLN A 28 -38.54 -14.54 7.65
C GLN A 28 -38.10 -13.12 7.26
N LEU A 29 -37.09 -13.02 6.39
CA LEU A 29 -36.66 -11.77 5.77
C LEU A 29 -37.25 -11.67 4.36
N ALA A 30 -37.89 -10.53 4.06
CA ALA A 30 -38.32 -10.19 2.70
C ALA A 30 -37.66 -8.87 2.29
N ALA A 31 -36.95 -8.87 1.16
CA ALA A 31 -36.31 -7.69 0.60
C ALA A 31 -37.21 -7.05 -0.47
N HIS A 32 -37.45 -5.73 -0.39
CA HIS A 32 -38.12 -4.97 -1.44
C HIS A 32 -37.42 -3.61 -1.60
N GLY A 33 -36.82 -3.35 -2.77
CA GLY A 33 -36.18 -2.07 -3.07
C GLY A 33 -35.03 -1.69 -2.11
N ALA A 34 -34.80 -0.39 -1.93
CA ALA A 34 -33.69 0.20 -1.17
C ALA A 34 -33.85 0.11 0.37
N GLY A 35 -34.39 -0.99 0.90
CA GLY A 35 -34.57 -1.23 2.33
C GLY A 35 -34.90 -2.69 2.68
N ILE A 36 -34.67 -3.07 3.93
CA ILE A 36 -35.10 -4.35 4.51
C ILE A 36 -36.10 -4.05 5.62
N ASP A 37 -37.32 -4.57 5.49
CA ASP A 37 -38.30 -4.57 6.59
C ASP A 37 -38.17 -5.85 7.41
N ILE A 38 -37.81 -5.72 8.69
CA ILE A 38 -37.81 -6.85 9.62
C ILE A 38 -39.19 -6.91 10.30
N LYS A 39 -40.05 -7.84 9.86
CA LYS A 39 -41.29 -8.15 10.58
C LYS A 39 -41.01 -9.13 11.73
N LEU A 40 -41.00 -8.63 12.96
CA LEU A 40 -41.18 -9.45 14.15
C LEU A 40 -42.65 -9.88 14.24
N ALA A 41 -42.99 -11.01 13.64
CA ALA A 41 -44.35 -11.53 13.57
C ALA A 41 -44.88 -12.08 14.91
N SER A 42 -44.81 -11.30 16.01
CA SER A 42 -45.50 -11.67 17.26
C SER A 42 -45.86 -10.53 18.23
N PHE A 43 -45.45 -9.27 18.03
CA PHE A 43 -45.65 -8.24 19.09
C PHE A 43 -46.08 -6.84 18.65
N GLY A 44 -46.64 -6.64 17.45
CA GLY A 44 -47.35 -5.40 17.12
C GLY A 44 -46.55 -4.09 17.28
N LEU A 45 -45.22 -4.14 17.18
CA LEU A 45 -44.37 -2.95 17.21
C LEU A 45 -44.25 -2.33 15.80
N PRO A 46 -44.17 -0.98 15.69
CA PRO A 46 -44.05 -0.32 14.40
C PRO A 46 -42.69 -0.63 13.73
N PRO A 47 -42.63 -0.65 12.38
CA PRO A 47 -41.40 -0.87 11.64
C PRO A 47 -40.40 0.28 11.87
N PHE A 48 -39.11 -0.03 11.96
CA PHE A 48 -38.03 0.95 12.02
C PHE A 48 -37.14 0.84 10.78
N HIS A 49 -36.96 1.97 10.09
CA HIS A 49 -36.09 2.08 8.91
C HIS A 49 -34.62 2.25 9.31
N LEU A 50 -33.75 1.37 8.79
CA LEU A 50 -32.29 1.47 8.92
C LEU A 50 -31.71 2.13 7.66
N ASN A 51 -31.26 3.38 7.77
CA ASN A 51 -30.70 4.18 6.67
C ASN A 51 -29.20 3.91 6.40
N HIS A 52 -28.68 2.69 6.55
CA HIS A 52 -27.25 2.36 6.32
C HIS A 52 -27.05 0.98 5.69
N ALA A 53 -27.73 0.69 4.58
CA ALA A 53 -27.59 -0.59 3.87
C ALA A 53 -26.18 -0.79 3.24
N SER A 54 -25.46 0.29 2.93
CA SER A 54 -24.18 0.22 2.19
C SER A 54 -23.02 -0.36 3.02
N SER A 55 -22.91 0.02 4.30
CA SER A 55 -21.83 -0.48 5.17
C SER A 55 -22.03 -1.93 5.62
N TYR A 56 -23.28 -2.40 5.70
CA TYR A 56 -23.58 -3.78 6.07
C TYR A 56 -23.35 -4.77 4.91
N LEU A 57 -23.61 -4.39 3.65
CA LEU A 57 -23.37 -5.26 2.49
C LEU A 57 -21.86 -5.51 2.25
N VAL A 58 -21.01 -4.51 2.45
CA VAL A 58 -19.54 -4.67 2.41
C VAL A 58 -19.07 -5.66 3.51
N ASN A 59 -19.70 -5.62 4.69
CA ASN A 59 -19.40 -6.56 5.77
C ASN A 59 -19.86 -8.00 5.46
N ILE A 60 -21.00 -8.20 4.79
CA ILE A 60 -21.50 -9.54 4.45
C ILE A 60 -20.65 -10.20 3.35
N VAL A 61 -20.18 -9.46 2.34
CA VAL A 61 -19.27 -10.00 1.31
C VAL A 61 -17.89 -10.32 1.91
N ASN A 62 -17.42 -9.56 2.90
CA ASN A 62 -16.21 -9.88 3.64
C ASN A 62 -16.32 -11.14 4.50
N MET A 63 -17.52 -11.62 4.83
CA MET A 63 -17.73 -12.86 5.59
C MET A 63 -17.70 -14.14 4.72
N SER A 64 -17.52 -14.04 3.39
CA SER A 64 -17.48 -15.21 2.48
C SER A 64 -16.09 -15.52 1.89
N LEU A 65 -15.09 -14.66 2.10
CA LEU A 65 -13.74 -14.90 1.60
C LEU A 65 -12.97 -15.90 2.48
N PRO A 66 -12.07 -16.71 1.91
CA PRO A 66 -11.13 -17.49 2.71
C PRO A 66 -10.35 -16.60 3.68
N SER A 67 -10.15 -17.05 4.92
CA SER A 67 -9.50 -16.26 5.98
C SER A 67 -8.14 -15.68 5.56
N ALA A 68 -7.31 -16.44 4.85
CA ALA A 68 -6.02 -15.97 4.37
C ALA A 68 -6.14 -14.77 3.41
N ALA A 69 -7.15 -14.78 2.52
CA ALA A 69 -7.41 -13.67 1.61
C ALA A 69 -7.89 -12.43 2.40
N GLN A 70 -8.76 -12.62 3.39
CA GLN A 70 -9.23 -11.53 4.25
C GLN A 70 -8.08 -10.92 5.06
N SER A 71 -7.18 -11.73 5.61
CA SER A 71 -5.98 -11.28 6.31
C SER A 71 -5.09 -10.45 5.38
N TYR A 72 -4.79 -10.96 4.18
CA TYR A 72 -3.98 -10.20 3.21
C TYR A 72 -4.63 -8.86 2.82
N LEU A 73 -5.94 -8.86 2.54
CA LEU A 73 -6.70 -7.64 2.22
C LEU A 73 -6.66 -6.62 3.37
N SER A 74 -6.65 -7.08 4.63
CA SER A 74 -6.46 -6.20 5.78
C SER A 74 -5.04 -5.59 5.82
N LEU A 75 -4.00 -6.39 5.57
CA LEU A 75 -2.60 -5.92 5.58
C LEU A 75 -2.36 -4.83 4.52
N ILE A 76 -2.92 -4.98 3.31
CA ILE A 76 -2.81 -3.96 2.26
C ILE A 76 -3.65 -2.71 2.57
N ALA A 77 -4.76 -2.85 3.30
CA ALA A 77 -5.62 -1.73 3.68
C ALA A 77 -4.99 -0.86 4.78
N THR A 78 -4.25 -1.47 5.71
CA THR A 78 -3.48 -0.77 6.76
C THR A 78 -2.43 0.17 6.16
N ARG A 79 -1.83 -0.21 5.03
CA ARG A 79 -0.81 0.60 4.35
C ARG A 79 -1.38 1.91 3.80
N ARG A 80 -0.91 3.04 4.34
CA ARG A 80 -1.31 4.40 3.94
C ARG A 80 -0.10 5.34 3.87
N SER A 81 -0.22 6.40 3.07
CA SER A 81 0.78 7.48 3.02
C SER A 81 0.76 8.27 4.32
N THR A 82 1.85 8.15 5.07
CA THR A 82 2.09 8.87 6.32
C THR A 82 3.28 9.79 6.15
N TYR A 83 3.03 11.09 6.30
CA TYR A 83 4.01 12.14 6.01
C TYR A 83 4.72 12.66 7.26
N THR A 84 4.05 12.63 8.41
CA THR A 84 4.60 13.09 9.68
C THR A 84 5.28 11.91 10.37
N LEU A 85 6.60 11.83 10.18
CA LEU A 85 7.44 10.72 10.63
C LEU A 85 8.50 11.21 11.62
N ALA A 86 8.90 10.33 12.54
CA ALA A 86 9.97 10.54 13.50
C ALA A 86 10.98 9.38 13.48
N LYS A 87 12.19 9.64 13.99
CA LYS A 87 13.22 8.62 14.22
C LYS A 87 12.83 7.68 15.34
N GLU A 88 12.26 8.24 16.42
CA GLU A 88 11.92 7.49 17.62
C GLU A 88 10.39 7.39 17.82
N PRO A 89 9.92 6.28 18.43
CA PRO A 89 10.70 5.10 18.81
C PRO A 89 11.14 4.28 17.58
N SER A 90 12.35 3.73 17.63
CA SER A 90 12.75 2.68 16.69
C SER A 90 11.89 1.42 16.92
N ILE A 91 11.15 0.99 15.90
CA ILE A 91 10.20 -0.14 15.99
C ILE A 91 10.91 -1.47 15.70
N LEU A 92 11.84 -1.45 14.74
CA LEU A 92 12.66 -2.59 14.36
C LEU A 92 14.13 -2.22 14.42
N ASN A 93 14.97 -3.18 14.79
CA ASN A 93 16.41 -3.03 14.63
C ASN A 93 16.82 -3.19 13.13
N VAL A 94 18.06 -2.83 12.82
CA VAL A 94 18.58 -2.83 11.44
C VAL A 94 18.52 -4.21 10.80
N ASP A 95 18.83 -5.28 11.53
CA ASP A 95 18.83 -6.64 11.00
C ASP A 95 17.42 -7.13 10.67
N GLN A 96 16.43 -6.76 11.48
CA GLN A 96 15.02 -7.04 11.17
C GLN A 96 14.55 -6.33 9.90
N ILE A 97 14.93 -5.06 9.71
CA ILE A 97 14.63 -4.31 8.49
C ILE A 97 15.30 -4.98 7.28
N ARG A 98 16.58 -5.35 7.40
CA ARG A 98 17.31 -6.08 6.35
C ARG A 98 16.64 -7.42 6.02
N SER A 99 16.21 -8.17 7.02
CA SER A 99 15.49 -9.43 6.82
C SER A 99 14.20 -9.22 6.03
N ILE A 100 13.42 -8.20 6.39
CA ILE A 100 12.19 -7.83 5.66
C ILE A 100 12.52 -7.52 4.19
N LEU A 101 13.48 -6.63 3.94
CA LEU A 101 13.86 -6.23 2.59
C LEU A 101 14.41 -7.40 1.77
N SER A 102 15.17 -8.31 2.40
CA SER A 102 15.65 -9.54 1.77
C SER A 102 14.50 -10.46 1.36
N SER A 103 13.55 -10.73 2.26
CA SER A 103 12.37 -11.55 1.95
C SER A 103 11.51 -10.93 0.85
N ILE A 104 11.45 -9.60 0.76
CA ILE A 104 10.76 -8.91 -0.32
C ILE A 104 11.45 -9.15 -1.67
N LEU A 105 12.78 -9.04 -1.72
CA LEU A 105 13.54 -9.35 -2.95
C LEU A 105 13.39 -10.81 -3.37
N GLU A 106 13.30 -11.73 -2.40
CA GLU A 106 13.15 -13.16 -2.66
C GLU A 106 11.76 -13.54 -3.19
N HIS A 107 10.71 -13.00 -2.59
CA HIS A 107 9.33 -13.44 -2.86
C HIS A 107 8.56 -12.55 -3.85
N SER A 108 9.09 -11.37 -4.18
CA SER A 108 8.45 -10.52 -5.19
C SER A 108 8.75 -11.02 -6.60
N PRO A 109 7.73 -11.27 -7.43
CA PRO A 109 7.97 -11.72 -8.80
C PRO A 109 8.57 -10.61 -9.66
N SER A 110 9.30 -11.03 -10.69
CA SER A 110 9.76 -10.21 -11.80
C SER A 110 9.53 -10.98 -13.11
N SER A 111 9.39 -10.28 -14.23
CA SER A 111 9.20 -10.93 -15.54
C SER A 111 10.32 -11.93 -15.79
N PHE A 112 9.96 -13.17 -16.15
CA PHE A 112 10.92 -14.25 -16.40
C PHE A 112 11.86 -14.53 -15.21
N ASN A 113 11.47 -14.14 -13.98
CA ASN A 113 12.31 -14.25 -12.79
C ASN A 113 13.69 -13.60 -12.98
N CYS A 114 13.78 -12.50 -13.73
CA CYS A 114 15.05 -11.83 -14.05
C CYS A 114 15.68 -11.14 -12.84
N LYS A 115 14.88 -10.81 -11.80
CA LYS A 115 15.33 -10.17 -10.56
C LYS A 115 16.11 -8.89 -10.84
N SER A 116 15.60 -8.03 -11.72
CA SER A 116 16.16 -6.71 -12.03
C SER A 116 16.10 -5.68 -10.88
N PRO A 117 15.16 -5.74 -9.90
CA PRO A 117 15.14 -4.75 -8.82
C PRO A 117 16.36 -4.80 -7.89
N ARG A 118 16.71 -3.65 -7.32
CA ARG A 118 17.81 -3.46 -6.35
C ARG A 118 17.38 -2.47 -5.27
N LEU A 119 17.97 -2.58 -4.08
CA LEU A 119 17.62 -1.77 -2.92
C LEU A 119 18.88 -1.19 -2.27
N VAL A 120 18.80 0.07 -1.84
CA VAL A 120 19.76 0.69 -0.93
C VAL A 120 19.01 1.20 0.29
N LEU A 121 19.44 0.79 1.48
CA LEU A 121 18.86 1.24 2.75
C LEU A 121 19.75 2.33 3.35
N LEU A 122 19.22 3.54 3.47
CA LEU A 122 19.85 4.69 4.11
C LEU A 122 19.28 4.86 5.52
N LEU A 123 20.15 4.93 6.52
CA LEU A 123 19.80 5.08 7.94
C LEU A 123 20.67 6.16 8.59
N GLY A 124 20.22 6.70 9.73
CA GLY A 124 21.03 7.59 10.56
C GLY A 124 21.61 8.77 9.76
N ALA A 125 22.93 8.93 9.82
CA ALA A 125 23.63 10.03 9.15
C ALA A 125 23.45 10.03 7.62
N ASP A 126 23.40 8.85 6.99
CA ASP A 126 23.23 8.75 5.54
C ASP A 126 21.83 9.16 5.08
N HIS A 127 20.81 8.83 5.87
CA HIS A 127 19.45 9.34 5.66
C HIS A 127 19.38 10.86 5.85
N ASP A 128 20.01 11.36 6.92
CA ASP A 128 20.05 12.79 7.23
C ASP A 128 20.78 13.61 6.16
N GLU A 129 21.88 13.10 5.61
CA GLU A 129 22.62 13.72 4.52
C GLU A 129 21.82 13.69 3.21
N TYR A 130 21.18 12.57 2.90
CA TYR A 130 20.40 12.42 1.66
C TYR A 130 19.28 13.46 1.56
N TRP A 131 18.46 13.59 2.60
CA TRP A 131 17.35 14.55 2.62
C TRP A 131 17.74 15.96 3.07
N GLY A 132 18.82 16.09 3.84
CA GLY A 132 19.29 17.38 4.33
C GLY A 132 20.24 18.11 3.39
N THR A 133 20.86 17.41 2.44
CA THR A 133 21.91 17.99 1.60
C THR A 133 21.86 17.47 0.16
N THR A 134 21.89 16.16 -0.07
CA THR A 134 21.99 15.60 -1.43
C THR A 134 20.83 16.03 -2.33
N ILE A 135 19.58 15.73 -1.93
CA ILE A 135 18.40 16.07 -2.71
C ILE A 135 18.15 17.58 -2.77
N PRO A 136 18.23 18.34 -1.66
CA PRO A 136 18.11 19.80 -1.72
C PRO A 136 19.09 20.46 -2.71
N ASN A 137 20.37 20.09 -2.66
CA ASN A 137 21.39 20.68 -3.55
C ASN A 137 21.16 20.32 -5.02
N ALA A 138 20.77 19.06 -5.30
CA ALA A 138 20.46 18.63 -6.65
C ALA A 138 19.22 19.34 -7.22
N LEU A 139 18.15 19.44 -6.41
CA LEU A 139 16.93 20.14 -6.79
C LEU A 139 17.18 21.63 -7.03
N THR A 140 17.89 22.31 -6.12
CA THR A 140 18.25 23.72 -6.29
C THR A 140 19.08 23.95 -7.55
N SER A 141 20.08 23.11 -7.82
CA SER A 141 20.92 23.23 -9.02
C SER A 141 20.09 23.12 -10.30
N ILE A 142 19.16 22.15 -10.36
CA ILE A 142 18.29 21.96 -11.53
C ILE A 142 17.32 23.14 -11.70
N LEU A 143 16.69 23.61 -10.63
CA LEU A 143 15.78 24.76 -10.68
C LEU A 143 16.50 26.03 -11.16
N LYS A 144 17.71 26.29 -10.65
CA LYS A 144 18.54 27.41 -11.11
C LYS A 144 18.91 27.29 -12.59
N SER A 145 19.23 26.07 -13.06
CA SER A 145 19.53 25.83 -14.48
C SER A 145 18.34 26.13 -15.40
N HIS A 146 17.11 26.08 -14.88
CA HIS A 146 15.88 26.45 -15.59
C HIS A 146 15.42 27.90 -15.32
N GLY A 147 16.24 28.71 -14.66
CA GLY A 147 15.95 30.13 -14.41
C GLY A 147 14.98 30.41 -13.27
N ALA A 148 14.78 29.45 -12.34
CA ALA A 148 13.98 29.69 -11.15
C ALA A 148 14.65 30.70 -10.20
N ASP A 149 13.84 31.59 -9.63
CA ASP A 149 14.27 32.53 -8.60
C ASP A 149 14.33 31.88 -7.20
N ASP A 150 14.81 32.64 -6.21
CA ASP A 150 14.99 32.14 -4.85
C ASP A 150 13.66 31.79 -4.16
N GLU A 151 12.55 32.46 -4.51
CA GLU A 151 11.23 32.15 -3.95
C GLU A 151 10.70 30.81 -4.48
N ALA A 152 10.83 30.57 -5.78
CA ALA A 152 10.48 29.30 -6.40
C ALA A 152 11.33 28.14 -5.84
N ILE A 153 12.63 28.36 -5.64
CA ILE A 153 13.53 27.37 -5.03
C ILE A 153 13.12 27.07 -3.60
N LYS A 154 12.80 28.10 -2.80
CA LYS A 154 12.33 27.93 -1.41
C LYS A 154 11.01 27.16 -1.36
N GLY A 155 10.08 27.46 -2.26
CA GLY A 155 8.81 26.73 -2.37
C GLY A 155 9.00 25.25 -2.71
N ALA A 156 9.88 24.95 -3.67
CA ALA A 156 10.15 23.59 -4.11
C ALA A 156 10.95 22.76 -3.08
N THR A 157 11.91 23.36 -2.38
CA THR A 157 12.75 22.66 -1.40
C THR A 157 12.10 22.55 -0.01
N GLY A 158 11.11 23.40 0.31
CA GLY A 158 10.48 23.43 1.63
C GLY A 158 9.89 22.09 2.08
N ARG A 159 9.38 21.28 1.13
CA ARG A 159 8.84 19.95 1.44
C ARG A 159 9.91 18.95 1.88
N LEU A 160 11.14 19.07 1.39
CA LEU A 160 12.21 18.09 1.64
C LEU A 160 12.57 17.98 3.13
N ALA A 161 12.46 19.07 3.87
CA ALA A 161 12.72 19.13 5.31
C ALA A 161 11.82 18.16 6.11
N MET A 162 10.66 17.75 5.55
CA MET A 162 9.76 16.83 6.21
C MET A 162 10.25 15.37 6.24
N PHE A 163 11.20 15.00 5.37
CA PHE A 163 11.66 13.61 5.24
C PHE A 163 12.82 13.29 6.18
N LYS A 164 13.68 14.28 6.46
CA LYS A 164 14.83 14.14 7.37
C LYS A 164 14.45 13.63 8.78
N PRO A 165 13.34 14.05 9.41
CA PRO A 165 12.93 13.53 10.71
C PRO A 165 12.54 12.05 10.74
N ALA A 166 12.35 11.39 9.59
CA ALA A 166 12.05 9.96 9.55
C ALA A 166 13.23 9.09 10.00
N PHE A 167 12.98 7.81 10.27
CA PHE A 167 13.99 6.86 10.73
C PHE A 167 14.99 6.49 9.62
N GLY A 168 14.50 6.31 8.39
CA GLY A 168 15.32 5.89 7.27
C GLY A 168 14.63 6.00 5.92
N THR A 169 15.37 5.64 4.87
CA THR A 169 14.89 5.65 3.50
C THR A 169 15.35 4.41 2.76
N VAL A 170 14.43 3.72 2.09
CA VAL A 170 14.75 2.67 1.12
C VAL A 170 14.73 3.28 -0.27
N VAL A 171 15.86 3.30 -0.96
CA VAL A 171 15.96 3.75 -2.35
C VAL A 171 15.87 2.53 -3.27
N PHE A 172 14.93 2.56 -4.20
CA PHE A 172 14.66 1.48 -5.15
C PHE A 172 15.35 1.77 -6.46
N PHE A 173 15.98 0.75 -7.03
CA PHE A 173 16.64 0.82 -8.33
C PHE A 173 16.22 -0.38 -9.20
N GLU A 174 16.47 -0.27 -10.50
CA GLU A 174 16.46 -1.37 -11.46
C GLU A 174 17.83 -1.52 -12.11
N SER A 175 18.33 -2.73 -12.29
CA SER A 175 19.57 -3.00 -13.02
C SER A 175 19.31 -3.03 -14.52
N ASN A 176 19.76 -1.99 -15.24
CA ASN A 176 19.64 -1.95 -16.70
C ASN A 176 20.41 -3.11 -17.36
N ALA A 177 21.52 -3.56 -16.78
CA ALA A 177 22.28 -4.69 -17.33
C ALA A 177 21.43 -5.97 -17.40
N VAL A 178 20.65 -6.26 -16.35
CA VAL A 178 19.71 -7.39 -16.33
C VAL A 178 18.61 -7.22 -17.37
N VAL A 179 18.07 -6.02 -17.51
CA VAL A 179 17.03 -5.71 -18.51
C VAL A 179 17.58 -5.93 -19.93
N GLU A 180 18.76 -5.37 -20.23
CA GLU A 180 19.43 -5.51 -21.53
C GLU A 180 19.80 -6.97 -21.85
N GLU A 181 20.20 -7.75 -20.84
CA GLU A 181 20.43 -9.18 -20.99
C GLU A 181 19.15 -9.91 -21.40
N GLN A 182 18.02 -9.62 -20.76
CA GLN A 182 16.73 -10.20 -21.14
C GLN A 182 16.31 -9.79 -22.56
N GLN A 183 16.53 -8.54 -22.95
CA GLN A 183 16.27 -8.06 -24.32
C GLN A 183 17.10 -8.83 -25.36
N LYS A 184 18.36 -9.18 -25.04
CA LYS A 184 19.22 -9.99 -25.92
C LYS A 184 18.77 -11.45 -25.97
N ASN A 185 18.38 -12.03 -24.83
CA ASN A 185 17.96 -13.41 -24.71
C ASN A 185 16.58 -13.67 -25.35
N MET A 186 15.69 -12.67 -25.35
CA MET A 186 14.33 -12.77 -25.90
C MET A 186 13.97 -11.54 -26.76
N PRO A 187 14.56 -11.38 -27.96
CA PRO A 187 14.40 -10.19 -28.79
C PRO A 187 12.96 -9.86 -29.19
N GLN A 188 12.09 -10.88 -29.28
CA GLN A 188 10.67 -10.71 -29.59
C GLN A 188 9.89 -9.93 -28.50
N TYR A 189 10.43 -9.84 -27.28
CA TYR A 189 9.86 -9.08 -26.17
C TYR A 189 10.74 -7.90 -25.75
N LYS A 190 11.72 -7.51 -26.58
CA LYS A 190 12.72 -6.49 -26.21
C LYS A 190 12.09 -5.19 -25.71
N ASP A 191 11.01 -4.74 -26.35
CA ASP A 191 10.36 -3.46 -26.02
C ASP A 191 9.52 -3.56 -24.74
N ASN A 192 9.21 -4.79 -24.30
CA ASN A 192 8.44 -5.04 -23.09
C ASN A 192 9.31 -5.10 -21.83
N PHE A 193 10.56 -5.54 -21.93
CA PHE A 193 11.42 -5.70 -20.73
C PHE A 193 11.63 -4.41 -19.94
N PRO A 194 11.84 -3.23 -20.56
CA PRO A 194 11.88 -1.97 -19.81
C PRO A 194 10.58 -1.71 -19.04
N ILE A 195 9.41 -2.01 -19.62
CA ILE A 195 8.10 -1.84 -18.99
C ILE A 195 7.93 -2.83 -17.83
N TRP A 196 8.28 -4.09 -18.04
CA TRP A 196 8.18 -5.13 -17.02
C TRP A 196 9.16 -4.91 -15.86
N SER A 197 10.30 -4.26 -16.11
CA SER A 197 11.20 -3.77 -15.07
C SER A 197 10.52 -2.71 -14.19
N GLU A 198 9.75 -1.78 -14.77
CA GLU A 198 8.94 -0.84 -13.97
C GLU A 198 7.83 -1.56 -13.15
N HIS A 199 7.25 -2.64 -13.69
CA HIS A 199 6.30 -3.44 -12.92
C HIS A 199 6.98 -4.11 -11.72
N ALA A 200 8.17 -4.69 -11.93
CA ALA A 200 8.94 -5.36 -10.88
C ALA A 200 9.31 -4.40 -9.75
N THR A 201 9.78 -3.18 -10.07
CA THR A 201 10.06 -2.17 -9.02
C THR A 201 8.79 -1.77 -8.28
N GLY A 202 7.66 -1.56 -8.98
CA GLY A 202 6.38 -1.22 -8.35
C GLY A 202 5.90 -2.28 -7.34
N ILE A 203 6.10 -3.56 -7.67
CA ILE A 203 5.78 -4.69 -6.78
C ILE A 203 6.63 -4.64 -5.51
N ILE A 204 7.95 -4.51 -5.62
CA ILE A 204 8.81 -4.50 -4.42
C ILE A 204 8.58 -3.24 -3.57
N GLN A 205 8.26 -2.09 -4.19
CA GLN A 205 7.93 -0.85 -3.50
C GLN A 205 6.67 -1.02 -2.62
N THR A 206 5.60 -1.59 -3.17
CA THR A 206 4.37 -1.81 -2.39
C THR A 206 4.54 -2.91 -1.33
N ASN A 207 5.35 -3.93 -1.58
CA ASN A 207 5.64 -4.98 -0.61
C ASN A 207 6.47 -4.45 0.57
N ALA A 208 7.51 -3.65 0.30
CA ALA A 208 8.29 -2.96 1.33
C ALA A 208 7.42 -2.02 2.17
N TRP A 209 6.60 -1.22 1.51
CA TRP A 209 5.68 -0.32 2.20
C TRP A 209 4.68 -1.07 3.07
N SER A 210 4.06 -2.12 2.55
CA SER A 210 3.12 -2.94 3.32
C SER A 210 3.80 -3.59 4.51
N ALA A 211 4.97 -4.21 4.32
CA ALA A 211 5.68 -4.90 5.39
C ALA A 211 6.12 -3.94 6.52
N LEU A 212 6.73 -2.81 6.18
CA LEU A 212 7.14 -1.81 7.17
C LEU A 212 5.94 -1.21 7.90
N THR A 213 4.83 -0.94 7.20
CA THR A 213 3.63 -0.42 7.86
C THR A 213 2.97 -1.45 8.79
N ASN A 214 2.92 -2.71 8.39
CA ASN A 214 2.39 -3.77 9.26
C ASN A 214 3.34 -4.12 10.43
N ALA A 215 4.63 -3.78 10.33
CA ALA A 215 5.54 -3.81 11.47
C ALA A 215 5.34 -2.63 12.45
N GLY A 216 4.61 -1.58 12.04
CA GLY A 216 4.25 -0.43 12.87
C GLY A 216 4.74 0.93 12.35
N TYR A 217 5.58 0.96 11.31
CA TYR A 217 6.10 2.21 10.76
C TYR A 217 5.07 2.99 9.95
N GLY A 218 5.18 4.31 9.93
CA GLY A 218 4.61 5.13 8.85
C GLY A 218 5.58 5.18 7.67
N ALA A 219 5.05 5.34 6.45
CA ALA A 219 5.89 5.55 5.28
C ALA A 219 5.19 6.38 4.19
N ASN A 220 6.00 6.99 3.33
CA ASN A 220 5.56 7.67 2.11
C ASN A 220 6.58 7.45 0.99
N LEU A 221 6.09 7.37 -0.25
CA LEU A 221 6.89 7.12 -1.45
C LEU A 221 7.16 8.44 -2.18
N GLN A 222 8.43 8.73 -2.43
CA GLN A 222 8.94 9.91 -3.14
C GLN A 222 9.61 9.51 -4.45
N HIS A 223 9.81 10.51 -5.33
CA HIS A 223 10.40 10.33 -6.66
C HIS A 223 11.42 11.44 -6.95
N TYR A 224 12.40 11.61 -6.08
CA TYR A 224 13.55 12.51 -6.27
C TYR A 224 14.83 11.75 -6.62
N ALA A 225 14.76 10.42 -6.71
CA ALA A 225 15.92 9.54 -6.74
C ALA A 225 16.80 9.77 -7.98
N ASN A 226 16.21 10.25 -9.08
CA ASN A 226 16.94 10.66 -10.28
C ASN A 226 17.85 11.88 -10.04
N LEU A 227 17.45 12.83 -9.18
CA LEU A 227 18.27 13.99 -8.83
C LEU A 227 19.48 13.57 -7.99
N GLY A 228 19.31 12.56 -7.13
CA GLY A 228 20.36 12.00 -6.28
C GLY A 228 21.21 10.90 -6.94
N GLU A 229 20.91 10.48 -8.18
CA GLU A 229 21.50 9.29 -8.81
C GLU A 229 23.03 9.30 -8.76
N GLN A 230 23.64 10.38 -9.25
CA GLN A 230 25.10 10.48 -9.34
C GLN A 230 25.75 10.46 -7.95
N ALA A 231 25.22 11.27 -7.03
CA ALA A 231 25.74 11.35 -5.67
C ALA A 231 25.65 10.00 -4.92
N LEU A 232 24.53 9.29 -5.05
CA LEU A 232 24.37 7.94 -4.47
C LEU A 232 25.35 6.94 -5.08
N LYS A 233 25.50 6.95 -6.41
CA LYS A 233 26.42 6.05 -7.11
C LYS A 233 27.87 6.28 -6.74
N GLU A 234 28.29 7.53 -6.66
CA GLU A 234 29.66 7.89 -6.29
C GLU A 234 29.93 7.58 -4.82
N LYS A 235 29.05 8.01 -3.91
CA LYS A 235 29.23 7.84 -2.46
C LYS A 235 29.32 6.37 -2.04
N TYR A 236 28.45 5.51 -2.59
CA TYR A 236 28.36 4.10 -2.21
C TYR A 236 28.98 3.14 -3.24
N ASN A 237 29.69 3.67 -4.24
CA ASN A 237 30.28 2.89 -5.33
C ASN A 237 29.28 1.91 -5.98
N LEU A 238 28.06 2.38 -6.26
CA LEU A 238 27.00 1.54 -6.83
C LEU A 238 27.24 1.30 -8.32
N PRO A 239 26.80 0.16 -8.87
CA PRO A 239 26.92 -0.11 -10.30
C PRO A 239 26.27 0.98 -11.17
N LYS A 240 26.95 1.35 -12.25
CA LYS A 240 26.50 2.44 -13.15
C LYS A 240 25.19 2.13 -13.84
N ASP A 241 24.86 0.84 -14.03
CA ASP A 241 23.64 0.38 -14.67
C ASP A 241 22.41 0.44 -13.74
N TRP A 242 22.59 0.64 -12.43
CA TRP A 242 21.46 0.75 -11.51
C TRP A 242 20.74 2.07 -11.73
N LYS A 243 19.47 2.03 -12.11
CA LYS A 243 18.65 3.21 -12.34
C LYS A 243 17.67 3.43 -11.19
N PRO A 244 17.80 4.54 -10.45
CA PRO A 244 16.90 4.81 -9.33
C PRO A 244 15.48 5.04 -9.83
N LYS A 245 14.50 4.59 -9.04
CA LYS A 245 13.06 4.60 -9.38
C LYS A 245 12.23 5.40 -8.39
N ALA A 246 12.44 5.17 -7.10
CA ALA A 246 11.68 5.83 -6.05
C ALA A 246 12.41 5.73 -4.70
N GLU A 247 11.94 6.50 -3.72
CA GLU A 247 12.41 6.45 -2.34
C GLU A 247 11.24 6.24 -1.38
N LEU A 248 11.26 5.16 -0.59
CA LEU A 248 10.31 4.95 0.49
C LEU A 248 10.92 5.46 1.79
N VAL A 249 10.44 6.62 2.23
CA VAL A 249 10.81 7.23 3.52
C VAL A 249 9.95 6.59 4.60
N PHE A 250 10.56 6.08 5.68
CA PHE A 250 9.84 5.39 6.75
C PHE A 250 10.34 5.79 8.15
N GLY A 251 9.44 5.78 9.13
CA GLY A 251 9.72 6.16 10.51
C GLY A 251 8.52 6.02 11.42
N ALA A 252 8.69 6.29 12.72
CA ALA A 252 7.60 6.27 13.67
C ALA A 252 6.52 7.29 13.27
N LYS A 253 5.25 6.90 13.32
CA LYS A 253 4.14 7.80 13.02
C LYS A 253 3.99 8.83 14.15
N THR A 254 3.91 10.11 13.81
CA THR A 254 3.54 11.15 14.79
C THR A 254 2.09 11.63 14.66
N ALA A 255 1.41 11.22 13.59
CA ALA A 255 -0.02 11.40 13.39
C ALA A 255 -0.55 10.28 12.48
N GLU A 256 -1.85 10.02 12.58
CA GLU A 256 -2.52 9.08 11.68
C GLU A 256 -2.71 9.71 10.28
N PRO A 257 -2.63 8.89 9.21
CA PRO A 257 -2.83 9.36 7.86
C PRO A 257 -4.29 9.81 7.67
N GLN A 258 -4.47 10.84 6.84
CA GLN A 258 -5.81 11.34 6.51
C GLN A 258 -6.69 10.22 5.94
N PRO A 259 -8.02 10.25 6.14
CA PRO A 259 -8.92 9.29 5.50
C PRO A 259 -8.70 9.22 3.98
N LYS A 260 -8.80 8.03 3.40
CA LYS A 260 -8.88 7.86 1.94
C LYS A 260 -10.33 7.62 1.60
N GLU A 261 -10.94 8.55 0.89
CA GLU A 261 -12.27 8.35 0.33
C GLU A 261 -12.17 7.38 -0.84
N TYR A 262 -13.04 6.37 -0.86
CA TYR A 262 -13.19 5.45 -1.97
C TYR A 262 -14.64 4.97 -2.03
N ASN A 263 -15.39 5.36 -3.07
CA ASN A 263 -16.75 4.85 -3.26
C ASN A 263 -16.71 3.66 -4.21
N ALA A 264 -16.70 2.45 -3.65
CA ALA A 264 -16.56 1.23 -4.45
C ALA A 264 -17.66 1.04 -5.49
N GLU A 265 -18.90 1.45 -5.21
CA GLU A 265 -20.00 1.35 -6.18
C GLU A 265 -19.77 2.28 -7.38
N GLN A 266 -19.36 3.52 -7.13
CA GLN A 266 -19.14 4.51 -8.19
C GLN A 266 -17.84 4.24 -8.95
N GLU A 267 -16.75 4.01 -8.24
CA GLU A 267 -15.43 3.87 -8.83
C GLU A 267 -15.26 2.55 -9.57
N ASN A 268 -15.87 1.45 -9.12
CA ASN A 268 -15.67 0.16 -9.79
C ASN A 268 -16.43 0.06 -11.12
N LYS A 269 -17.44 0.91 -11.39
CA LYS A 269 -18.25 0.89 -12.63
C LYS A 269 -17.42 0.93 -13.91
N ASN A 270 -16.27 1.61 -13.91
CA ASN A 270 -15.36 1.71 -15.05
C ASN A 270 -13.97 1.10 -14.80
N ARG A 271 -13.79 0.38 -13.68
CA ARG A 271 -12.49 -0.20 -13.27
C ARG A 271 -12.52 -1.71 -13.07
N LEU A 272 -13.71 -2.28 -12.89
CA LEU A 272 -13.92 -3.71 -12.73
C LEU A 272 -15.13 -4.14 -13.58
N HIS A 273 -14.86 -4.98 -14.58
CA HIS A 273 -15.90 -5.59 -15.41
C HIS A 273 -15.89 -7.10 -15.17
N VAL A 274 -17.07 -7.66 -14.87
CA VAL A 274 -17.25 -9.10 -14.64
C VAL A 274 -18.07 -9.65 -15.81
N PHE A 275 -17.52 -10.65 -16.49
CA PHE A 275 -18.18 -11.37 -17.58
C PHE A 275 -18.27 -12.86 -17.22
N GLY A 276 -19.35 -13.52 -17.65
CA GLY A 276 -19.53 -14.96 -17.43
C GLY A 276 -20.00 -15.34 -16.01
N ALA A 277 -20.62 -14.41 -15.29
CA ALA A 277 -21.28 -14.65 -14.00
C ALA A 277 -22.73 -15.12 -14.18
#